data_AF-A0A504Z2N1-F1
#
_entry.id   AF-A0A504Z2N1-F1
#
_cell.length_a   1.000
_cell.length_b   1.000
_cell.length_c   1.000
_cell.angle_alpha   90.00
_cell.angle_beta   90.00
_cell.angle_gamma   90.00
#
_symmetry.space_group_name_H-M   'P 1'
#
loop_
_entity.id
_entity.type
_entity.pdbx_description
1 polymer ?
#
loop_
_entity_poly.entity_id
_entity_poly.type
_entity_poly.pdbx_seq_one_letter_code
_entity_poly.pdbx_strand_id
1 'polypeptide(L)'
;MQSGHNVRNSRGTFNHSSDRVGGVIGIDIRWNCDLDWNVRYCNPVYSFSRLDDPNANIATGFNFRYANFYQVNGTLHRDLIKAYGIRFVIHAHGRAGKFHIIPLTMHLGSGLALLGLAPTLCDIIVLNLLPSRNMYHKAKFESIQEEQAKLANRRAGRLVRSTRKANGQHKLASDLDYEHRKRKQSLGTKLFRRKTKANEVESTDPAHASQIPLSTEIPPDLGAPVPVSLGISQ
;
A
#
# COMPACT_ATOMS: atom_id res chain seq x y z
N MET A 1 14.26 -46.84 31.67
CA MET A 1 13.23 -47.31 30.71
C MET A 1 13.20 -48.83 30.77
N GLN A 2 12.08 -49.44 31.19
CA GLN A 2 11.91 -50.90 31.08
C GLN A 2 11.43 -51.23 29.66
N SER A 3 12.22 -52.04 28.93
CA SER A 3 11.99 -52.31 27.50
C SER A 3 10.59 -52.87 27.23
N GLY A 4 10.11 -53.80 28.06
CA GLY A 4 8.81 -54.47 27.85
C GLY A 4 7.57 -53.57 27.98
N HIS A 5 7.63 -52.46 28.72
CA HIS A 5 6.45 -51.60 28.93
C HIS A 5 6.26 -50.58 27.79
N ASN A 6 7.36 -50.04 27.26
CA ASN A 6 7.30 -49.07 26.16
C ASN A 6 6.91 -49.72 24.82
N VAL A 7 7.33 -50.98 24.59
CA VAL A 7 7.01 -51.72 23.35
C VAL A 7 5.50 -51.94 23.18
N ARG A 8 4.74 -52.15 24.26
CA ARG A 8 3.26 -52.25 24.22
C ARG A 8 2.54 -50.96 23.83
N ASN A 9 3.18 -49.80 24.03
CA ASN A 9 2.56 -48.49 23.75
C ASN A 9 2.85 -47.99 22.31
N SER A 10 3.66 -48.71 21.56
CA SER A 10 3.82 -48.51 20.12
C SER A 10 2.54 -48.94 19.40
N ARG A 11 2.06 -48.15 18.43
CA ARG A 11 0.83 -48.43 17.66
C ARG A 11 0.90 -49.63 16.68
N GLY A 12 1.89 -50.51 16.84
CA GLY A 12 1.98 -51.79 16.14
C GLY A 12 1.90 -52.93 17.16
N THR A 13 1.09 -53.95 16.87
CA THR A 13 0.95 -55.14 17.73
C THR A 13 2.26 -55.91 17.81
N PHE A 14 3.00 -55.75 18.90
CA PHE A 14 4.19 -56.56 19.18
C PHE A 14 3.75 -57.97 19.61
N ASN A 15 3.41 -58.79 18.63
CA ASN A 15 3.17 -60.20 18.83
C ASN A 15 4.49 -60.91 19.17
N HIS A 16 4.41 -61.95 19.99
CA HIS A 16 5.53 -62.77 20.48
C HIS A 16 6.41 -63.39 19.36
N SER A 17 5.96 -63.35 18.10
CA SER A 17 6.73 -63.71 16.92
C SER A 17 7.87 -62.73 16.59
N SER A 18 7.82 -61.47 17.04
CA SER A 18 8.84 -60.45 16.69
C SER A 18 10.21 -60.71 17.34
N ASP A 19 10.28 -61.40 18.48
CA ASP A 19 11.55 -61.69 19.18
C ASP A 19 12.51 -62.59 18.38
N ARG A 20 11.99 -63.39 17.44
CA ARG A 20 12.81 -64.27 16.59
C ARG A 20 13.41 -63.58 15.37
N VAL A 21 12.89 -62.41 15.01
CA VAL A 21 13.16 -61.76 13.72
C VAL A 21 13.80 -60.37 13.90
N GLY A 22 13.63 -59.77 15.08
CA GLY A 22 14.05 -58.41 15.36
C GLY A 22 13.13 -57.36 14.75
N GLY A 23 13.53 -56.09 14.84
CA GLY A 23 12.75 -54.96 14.31
C GLY A 23 13.42 -53.63 14.61
N VAL A 24 12.80 -52.53 14.18
CA VAL A 24 13.32 -51.17 14.36
C VAL A 24 12.27 -50.32 15.08
N ILE A 25 12.62 -49.83 16.26
CA ILE A 25 11.73 -49.01 17.09
C ILE A 25 12.22 -47.56 17.10
N GLY A 26 11.39 -46.67 16.58
CA GLY A 26 11.54 -45.23 16.69
C GLY A 26 11.14 -44.75 18.08
N ILE A 27 11.98 -43.93 18.69
CA ILE A 27 11.73 -43.22 19.94
C ILE A 27 11.80 -41.73 19.62
N ASP A 28 10.64 -41.12 19.44
CA ASP A 28 10.51 -39.71 19.07
C ASP A 28 10.33 -38.87 20.34
N ILE A 29 11.35 -38.09 20.68
CA ILE A 29 11.38 -37.16 21.82
C ILE A 29 11.07 -35.76 21.29
N ARG A 30 9.85 -35.28 21.53
CA ARG A 30 9.40 -33.97 21.06
C ARG A 30 9.41 -32.94 22.19
N TRP A 31 10.20 -31.89 22.01
CA TRP A 31 10.19 -30.69 22.83
C TRP A 31 9.42 -29.61 22.09
N ASN A 32 8.32 -29.13 22.66
CA ASN A 32 7.59 -27.97 22.15
C ASN A 32 7.45 -26.98 23.30
N CYS A 33 8.34 -25.99 23.33
CA CYS A 33 8.54 -25.16 24.50
C CYS A 33 8.34 -23.69 24.16
N ASP A 34 7.59 -23.02 25.03
CA ASP A 34 7.49 -21.58 25.08
C ASP A 34 8.48 -21.08 26.16
N LEU A 35 9.43 -20.25 25.73
CA LEU A 35 10.53 -19.70 26.53
C LEU A 35 10.18 -18.34 27.14
N ASP A 36 8.92 -17.90 27.05
CA ASP A 36 8.40 -16.79 27.83
C ASP A 36 7.91 -17.24 29.21
N TRP A 37 7.64 -18.53 29.37
CA TRP A 37 7.50 -19.17 30.68
C TRP A 37 8.82 -19.76 31.20
N ASN A 38 8.82 -20.16 32.48
CA ASN A 38 9.98 -20.79 33.10
C ASN A 38 10.29 -22.14 32.44
N VAL A 39 11.57 -22.44 32.24
CA VAL A 39 12.10 -23.71 31.67
C VAL A 39 11.50 -24.96 32.32
N ARG A 40 11.05 -24.90 33.58
CA ARG A 40 10.33 -26.00 34.27
C ARG A 40 9.06 -26.49 33.57
N TYR A 41 8.45 -25.68 32.70
CA TYR A 41 7.26 -26.07 31.92
C TYR A 41 7.62 -26.72 30.56
N CYS A 42 8.89 -26.63 30.13
CA CYS A 42 9.40 -27.25 28.92
C CYS A 42 9.65 -28.75 29.16
N ASN A 43 8.61 -29.57 29.03
CA ASN A 43 8.68 -31.02 29.24
C ASN A 43 8.68 -31.81 27.91
N PRO A 44 9.45 -32.89 27.79
CA PRO A 44 9.49 -33.72 26.59
C PRO A 44 8.25 -34.61 26.48
N VAL A 45 7.70 -34.70 25.28
CA VAL A 45 6.66 -35.68 24.92
C VAL A 45 7.33 -36.84 24.18
N TYR A 46 7.39 -38.00 24.83
CA TYR A 46 7.87 -39.24 24.25
C TYR A 46 6.79 -39.92 23.41
N SER A 47 7.15 -40.39 22.21
CA SER A 47 6.35 -41.27 21.38
C SER A 47 7.17 -42.46 20.93
N PHE A 48 6.52 -43.61 20.77
CA PHE A 48 7.13 -44.86 20.33
C PHE A 48 6.43 -45.35 19.06
N SER A 49 7.23 -45.68 18.04
CA SER A 49 6.75 -46.11 16.72
C SER A 49 7.56 -47.32 16.26
N ARG A 50 6.94 -48.24 15.51
CA ARG A 50 7.67 -49.26 14.76
C ARG A 50 8.02 -48.66 13.40
N LEU A 51 9.30 -48.66 13.04
CA LEU A 51 9.82 -48.06 11.80
C LEU A 51 10.01 -49.09 10.68
N ASP A 52 10.09 -50.38 11.01
CA ASP A 52 10.08 -51.47 10.03
C ASP A 52 8.65 -51.92 9.70
N ASP A 53 8.41 -52.31 8.45
CA ASP A 53 7.15 -52.91 8.01
C ASP A 53 7.04 -54.35 8.54
N PRO A 54 6.08 -54.66 9.43
CA PRO A 54 5.92 -56.00 9.99
C PRO A 54 5.43 -57.04 8.96
N ASN A 55 4.90 -56.60 7.81
CA ASN A 55 4.29 -57.45 6.78
C ASN A 55 5.16 -57.61 5.53
N ALA A 56 6.41 -57.10 5.54
CA ALA A 56 7.31 -57.18 4.39
C ALA A 56 7.65 -58.64 4.02
N ASN A 57 7.25 -59.08 2.82
CA ASN A 57 7.48 -60.46 2.35
C ASN A 57 8.97 -60.81 2.15
N ILE A 58 9.85 -59.81 2.03
CA ILE A 58 11.30 -59.97 1.82
C ILE A 58 12.00 -59.21 2.96
N ALA A 59 12.86 -59.92 3.70
CA ALA A 59 13.58 -59.40 4.87
C ALA A 59 12.67 -58.83 5.98
N THR A 60 11.81 -59.69 6.54
CA THR A 60 11.13 -59.39 7.82
C THR A 60 12.13 -59.03 8.93
N GLY A 61 11.78 -58.03 9.75
CA GLY A 61 12.52 -57.61 10.95
C GLY A 61 13.92 -57.01 10.69
N PHE A 62 14.82 -57.12 11.67
CA PHE A 62 16.14 -56.49 11.64
C PHE A 62 17.25 -57.48 11.99
N ASN A 63 18.19 -57.65 11.06
CA ASN A 63 19.35 -58.53 11.21
C ASN A 63 20.61 -57.86 10.66
N PHE A 64 21.76 -58.16 11.26
CA PHE A 64 23.07 -57.75 10.77
C PHE A 64 24.06 -58.92 10.79
N ARG A 65 25.07 -58.87 9.92
CA ARG A 65 26.14 -59.86 9.86
C ARG A 65 27.47 -59.17 10.14
N TYR A 66 28.30 -59.80 10.94
CA TYR A 66 29.68 -59.40 11.19
C TYR A 66 30.58 -60.65 11.15
N ALA A 67 31.87 -60.46 10.88
CA ALA A 67 32.81 -61.57 10.78
C ALA A 67 34.02 -61.32 11.67
N ASN A 68 34.37 -62.32 12.48
CA ASN A 68 35.61 -62.31 13.25
C ASN A 68 36.68 -63.01 12.40
N PHE A 69 37.74 -62.29 12.03
CA PHE A 69 38.84 -62.83 11.23
C PHE A 69 39.98 -63.24 12.15
N TYR A 70 40.57 -64.41 11.89
CA TYR A 70 41.69 -64.95 12.65
C TYR A 70 42.59 -65.79 11.74
N GLN A 71 43.86 -65.99 12.11
CA GLN A 71 44.82 -66.76 11.32
C GLN A 71 45.25 -68.01 12.09
N VAL A 72 45.25 -69.16 11.40
CA VAL A 72 45.72 -70.44 11.95
C VAL A 72 46.70 -71.04 10.97
N ASN A 73 47.92 -71.33 11.42
CA ASN A 73 48.99 -71.92 10.60
C ASN A 73 49.22 -71.19 9.26
N GLY A 74 49.20 -69.85 9.27
CA GLY A 74 49.35 -69.01 8.07
C GLY A 74 48.09 -68.85 7.21
N THR A 75 47.07 -69.69 7.38
CA THR A 75 45.79 -69.60 6.67
C THR A 75 44.83 -68.63 7.35
N LEU A 76 44.21 -67.74 6.58
CA LEU A 76 43.20 -66.79 7.09
C LEU A 76 41.82 -67.48 7.16
N HIS A 77 41.24 -67.49 8.34
CA HIS A 77 39.90 -67.99 8.64
C HIS A 77 38.98 -66.85 9.06
N ARG A 78 37.65 -67.10 9.00
CA ARG A 78 36.65 -66.18 9.53
C ARG A 78 35.42 -66.90 10.07
N ASP A 79 34.93 -66.45 11.20
CA ASP A 79 33.63 -66.85 11.75
C ASP A 79 32.60 -65.79 11.36
N LEU A 80 31.64 -66.15 10.50
CA LEU A 80 30.56 -65.26 10.07
C LEU A 80 29.35 -65.41 11.00
N ILE A 81 29.09 -64.38 11.80
CA ILE A 81 28.00 -64.36 12.78
C ILE A 81 26.84 -63.55 12.21
N LYS A 82 25.61 -64.08 12.31
CA LYS A 82 24.36 -63.38 11.98
C LYS A 82 23.57 -63.12 13.26
N ALA A 83 23.46 -61.85 13.63
CA ALA A 83 22.69 -61.41 14.78
C ALA A 83 21.32 -60.88 14.38
N TYR A 84 20.32 -61.16 15.22
CA TYR A 84 18.96 -60.63 15.13
C TYR A 84 18.67 -59.85 16.41
N GLY A 85 17.93 -58.76 16.32
CA GLY A 85 17.63 -57.95 17.50
C GLY A 85 16.82 -56.69 17.19
N ILE A 86 16.52 -55.93 18.24
CA ILE A 86 15.77 -54.69 18.12
C ILE A 86 16.75 -53.52 18.03
N ARG A 87 16.65 -52.73 16.95
CA ARG A 87 17.37 -51.46 16.82
C ARG A 87 16.49 -50.32 17.31
N PHE A 88 16.93 -49.61 18.35
CA PHE A 88 16.32 -48.35 18.74
C PHE A 88 16.90 -47.20 17.91
N VAL A 89 16.02 -46.38 17.34
CA VAL A 89 16.39 -45.13 16.64
C VAL A 89 15.77 -43.98 17.43
N ILE A 90 16.61 -43.13 18.01
CA ILE A 90 16.16 -42.01 18.85
C ILE A 90 16.17 -40.75 18.01
N HIS A 91 15.00 -40.14 17.82
CA HIS A 91 14.85 -38.84 17.19
C HIS A 91 14.54 -37.78 18.24
N ALA A 92 15.43 -36.81 18.42
CA ALA A 92 15.19 -35.66 19.29
C ALA A 92 14.85 -34.43 18.44
N HIS A 93 13.63 -33.92 18.58
CA HIS A 93 13.15 -32.76 17.84
C HIS A 93 12.66 -31.68 18.80
N GLY A 94 13.09 -30.45 18.57
CA GLY A 94 12.71 -29.28 19.38
C GLY A 94 12.10 -28.16 18.54
N ARG A 95 11.05 -27.54 19.06
CA ARG A 95 10.62 -26.19 18.71
C ARG A 95 10.60 -25.34 19.97
N ALA A 96 11.22 -24.17 19.87
CA ALA A 96 11.36 -23.19 20.94
C ALA A 96 10.81 -21.86 20.43
N GLY A 97 9.71 -21.39 21.02
CA GLY A 97 9.17 -20.05 20.80
C GLY A 97 9.67 -19.11 21.89
N LYS A 98 10.02 -17.87 21.53
CA LYS A 98 10.25 -16.80 22.50
C LYS A 98 9.72 -15.48 21.95
N PHE A 99 9.10 -14.67 22.80
CA PHE A 99 8.67 -13.32 22.45
C PHE A 99 9.84 -12.50 21.92
N HIS A 100 9.65 -11.93 20.73
CA HIS A 100 10.62 -11.06 20.11
C HIS A 100 9.91 -9.92 19.38
N ILE A 101 10.44 -8.70 19.51
CA ILE A 101 9.77 -7.49 19.02
C ILE A 101 9.68 -7.43 17.49
N ILE A 102 10.70 -7.92 16.78
CA ILE A 102 10.76 -7.86 15.30
C ILE A 102 9.61 -8.64 14.62
N PRO A 103 9.36 -9.94 14.91
CA PRO A 103 8.21 -10.63 14.32
C PRO A 103 6.88 -10.04 14.79
N LEU A 104 6.77 -9.56 16.04
CA LEU A 104 5.56 -8.87 16.50
C LEU A 104 5.27 -7.61 15.67
N THR A 105 6.25 -6.72 15.45
CA THR A 105 6.04 -5.51 14.65
C THR A 105 5.73 -5.84 13.19
N MET A 106 6.31 -6.90 12.63
CA MET A 106 5.98 -7.35 11.27
C MET A 106 4.54 -7.87 11.17
N HIS A 107 4.09 -8.72 12.11
CA HIS A 107 2.71 -9.20 12.14
C HIS A 107 1.69 -8.07 12.40
N LEU A 108 2.01 -7.11 13.28
CA LEU A 108 1.19 -5.92 13.50
C LEU A 108 1.13 -5.05 12.24
N GLY A 109 2.25 -4.83 11.55
CA GLY A 109 2.30 -4.09 10.28
C GLY A 109 1.41 -4.73 9.20
N SER A 110 1.48 -6.06 9.05
CA SER A 110 0.58 -6.79 8.14
C SER A 110 -0.89 -6.67 8.54
N GLY A 111 -1.20 -6.74 9.84
CA GLY A 111 -2.57 -6.55 10.35
C GLY A 111 -3.11 -5.15 10.06
N LEU A 112 -2.33 -4.10 10.33
CA LEU A 112 -2.70 -2.72 10.06
C LEU A 112 -2.87 -2.45 8.55
N ALA A 113 -2.04 -3.05 7.69
CA ALA A 113 -2.19 -2.95 6.24
C ALA A 113 -3.52 -3.56 5.75
N LEU A 114 -3.92 -4.71 6.31
CA LEU A 114 -5.23 -5.33 6.01
C LEU A 114 -6.42 -4.50 6.50
N LEU A 115 -6.29 -3.78 7.61
CA LEU A 115 -7.34 -2.84 8.05
C LEU A 115 -7.53 -1.68 7.04
N GLY A 116 -6.50 -1.30 6.28
CA GLY A 116 -6.62 -0.32 5.19
C GLY A 116 -7.49 -0.81 4.01
N LEU A 117 -7.63 -2.12 3.82
CA LEU A 117 -8.51 -2.73 2.81
C LEU A 117 -9.98 -2.83 3.25
N ALA A 118 -10.27 -2.78 4.55
CA ALA A 118 -11.64 -2.92 5.04
C ALA A 118 -12.56 -1.75 4.60
N PRO A 119 -12.15 -0.46 4.67
CA PRO A 119 -12.94 0.65 4.14
C PRO A 119 -13.17 0.57 2.63
N THR A 120 -12.17 0.15 1.85
CA THR A 120 -12.31 0.09 0.37
C THR A 120 -13.26 -1.02 -0.06
N LEU A 121 -13.25 -2.17 0.62
CA LEU A 121 -14.25 -3.23 0.42
C LEU A 121 -15.65 -2.80 0.89
N CYS A 122 -15.75 -2.13 2.04
CA CYS A 122 -17.01 -1.55 2.53
C CYS A 122 -17.61 -0.56 1.52
N ASP A 123 -16.78 0.32 0.96
CA ASP A 123 -17.15 1.28 -0.08
C ASP A 123 -17.67 0.60 -1.36
N ILE A 124 -16.97 -0.44 -1.84
CA ILE A 124 -17.40 -1.22 -3.01
C ILE A 124 -18.78 -1.84 -2.75
N ILE A 125 -19.01 -2.40 -1.56
CA ILE A 125 -20.30 -3.00 -1.17
C ILE A 125 -21.40 -1.94 -1.11
N VAL A 126 -21.16 -0.80 -0.44
CA VAL A 126 -22.14 0.28 -0.26
C VAL A 126 -22.53 0.96 -1.57
N LEU A 127 -21.59 1.12 -2.51
CA LEU A 127 -21.86 1.77 -3.79
C LEU A 127 -22.49 0.83 -4.84
N ASN A 128 -22.20 -0.47 -4.81
CA ASN A 128 -22.66 -1.41 -5.84
C ASN A 128 -23.85 -2.29 -5.41
N LEU A 129 -23.87 -2.75 -4.15
CA LEU A 129 -24.80 -3.80 -3.69
C LEU A 129 -25.98 -3.27 -2.87
N LEU A 130 -25.85 -2.12 -2.19
CA LEU A 130 -26.94 -1.59 -1.37
C LEU A 130 -28.02 -0.88 -2.22
N PRO A 131 -29.33 -1.14 -1.98
CA PRO A 131 -30.41 -0.43 -2.67
C PRO A 131 -30.35 1.09 -2.53
N SER A 132 -29.88 1.58 -1.38
CA SER A 132 -29.76 2.99 -1.03
C SER A 132 -28.50 3.68 -1.58
N ARG A 133 -27.78 3.06 -2.55
CA ARG A 133 -26.52 3.58 -3.13
C ARG A 133 -26.59 5.04 -3.56
N ASN A 134 -27.72 5.49 -4.09
CA ASN A 134 -27.91 6.86 -4.59
C ASN A 134 -27.80 7.93 -3.48
N MET A 135 -28.10 7.57 -2.24
CA MET A 135 -27.97 8.48 -1.09
C MET A 135 -26.52 8.54 -0.60
N TYR A 136 -25.85 7.38 -0.48
CA TYR A 136 -24.43 7.29 -0.14
C TYR A 136 -23.52 7.95 -1.19
N HIS A 137 -23.82 7.77 -2.48
CA HIS A 137 -23.05 8.39 -3.57
C HIS A 137 -23.09 9.92 -3.51
N LYS A 138 -24.24 10.52 -3.13
CA LYS A 138 -24.36 11.97 -2.95
C LYS A 138 -23.65 12.50 -1.71
N ALA A 139 -23.58 11.69 -0.64
CA ALA A 139 -22.86 12.05 0.58
C ALA A 139 -21.33 11.89 0.45
N LYS A 140 -20.86 10.99 -0.44
CA LYS A 140 -19.44 10.70 -0.64
C LYS A 140 -18.78 11.49 -1.77
N PHE A 141 -19.50 11.75 -2.86
CA PHE A 141 -18.95 12.39 -4.05
C PHE A 141 -19.62 13.75 -4.29
N GLU A 142 -18.88 14.84 -4.06
CA GLU A 142 -19.26 16.16 -4.55
C GLU A 142 -18.87 16.31 -6.02
N SER A 143 -19.79 16.82 -6.85
CA SER A 143 -19.55 16.95 -8.28
C SER A 143 -18.89 18.28 -8.62
N ILE A 144 -17.65 18.23 -9.12
CA ILE A 144 -16.85 19.42 -9.47
C ILE A 144 -17.55 20.27 -10.55
N GLN A 145 -18.34 19.67 -11.43
CA GLN A 145 -19.14 20.39 -12.44
C GLN A 145 -20.17 21.33 -11.79
N GLU A 146 -20.83 20.90 -10.71
CA GLU A 146 -21.81 21.73 -10.00
C GLU A 146 -21.11 22.86 -9.23
N GLU A 147 -19.94 22.61 -8.65
CA GLU A 147 -19.12 23.65 -8.03
C GLU A 147 -18.62 24.68 -9.06
N GLN A 148 -18.10 24.24 -10.20
CA GLN A 148 -17.66 25.11 -11.29
C GLN A 148 -18.83 25.91 -11.88
N ALA A 149 -20.02 25.32 -12.03
CA ALA A 149 -21.23 26.04 -12.43
C ALA A 149 -21.67 27.08 -11.39
N LYS A 150 -21.61 26.75 -10.09
CA LYS A 150 -21.85 27.71 -8.99
C LYS A 150 -20.83 28.85 -9.03
N LEU A 151 -19.54 28.57 -9.24
CA LEU A 151 -18.48 29.57 -9.35
C LEU A 151 -18.63 30.44 -10.61
N ALA A 152 -18.99 29.85 -11.75
CA ALA A 152 -19.28 30.57 -13.00
C ALA A 152 -20.49 31.50 -12.84
N ASN A 153 -21.58 31.04 -12.23
CA ASN A 153 -22.74 31.86 -11.92
C ASN A 153 -22.41 33.01 -10.94
N ARG A 154 -21.56 32.77 -9.94
CA ARG A 154 -21.06 33.84 -9.03
C ARG A 154 -20.19 34.87 -9.78
N ARG A 155 -19.39 34.45 -10.77
CA ARG A 155 -18.61 35.34 -11.65
C ARG A 155 -19.52 36.15 -12.59
N ALA A 156 -20.48 35.50 -13.26
CA ALA A 156 -21.46 36.14 -14.15
C ALA A 156 -22.31 37.18 -13.40
N GLY A 157 -22.83 36.84 -12.21
CA GLY A 157 -23.58 37.77 -11.37
C GLY A 157 -22.77 38.99 -10.92
N ARG A 158 -21.45 38.84 -10.73
CA ARG A 158 -20.54 39.96 -10.41
C ARG A 158 -20.31 40.85 -11.63
N LEU A 159 -20.13 40.27 -12.82
CA LEU A 159 -19.99 41.02 -14.08
C LEU A 159 -21.26 41.84 -14.40
N VAL A 160 -22.45 41.23 -14.32
CA VAL A 160 -23.75 41.92 -14.56
C VAL A 160 -23.97 43.07 -13.57
N ARG A 161 -23.53 42.92 -12.31
CA ARG A 161 -23.62 43.99 -11.30
C ARG A 161 -22.65 45.13 -11.58
N SER A 162 -21.47 44.83 -12.13
CA SER A 162 -20.48 45.81 -12.56
C SER A 162 -20.95 46.61 -13.79
N THR A 163 -21.44 45.93 -14.83
CA THR A 163 -21.93 46.60 -16.05
C THR A 163 -23.16 47.46 -15.79
N ARG A 164 -24.10 47.04 -14.93
CA ARG A 164 -25.21 47.91 -14.48
C ARG A 164 -24.73 49.19 -13.80
N LYS A 165 -23.69 49.11 -12.95
CA LYS A 165 -23.12 50.29 -12.27
C LYS A 165 -22.43 51.23 -13.26
N ALA A 166 -21.63 50.68 -14.18
CA ALA A 166 -20.98 51.45 -15.23
C ALA A 166 -21.99 52.15 -16.16
N ASN A 167 -23.05 51.45 -16.57
CA ASN A 167 -24.07 52.02 -17.46
C ASN A 167 -24.91 53.11 -16.76
N GLY A 168 -25.17 52.97 -15.45
CA GLY A 168 -25.77 54.02 -14.62
C GLY A 168 -24.88 55.26 -14.49
N GLN A 169 -23.57 55.08 -14.28
CA GLN A 169 -22.61 56.19 -14.23
C GLN A 169 -22.46 56.88 -15.60
N HIS A 170 -22.42 56.11 -16.70
CA HIS A 170 -22.37 56.64 -18.05
C HIS A 170 -23.61 57.48 -18.38
N LYS A 171 -24.82 56.98 -18.02
CA LYS A 171 -26.07 57.73 -18.22
C LYS A 171 -26.10 59.03 -17.40
N LEU A 172 -25.67 58.99 -16.14
CA LEU A 172 -25.57 60.20 -15.31
C LEU A 172 -24.58 61.22 -15.89
N ALA A 173 -23.45 60.76 -16.46
CA ALA A 173 -22.49 61.62 -17.12
C ALA A 173 -23.05 62.24 -18.42
N SER A 174 -23.78 61.48 -19.23
CA SER A 174 -24.43 62.00 -20.45
C SER A 174 -25.54 63.01 -20.15
N ASP A 175 -26.33 62.76 -19.09
CA ASP A 175 -27.41 63.67 -18.67
C ASP A 175 -26.83 65.00 -18.15
N LEU A 176 -25.70 64.97 -17.43
CA LEU A 176 -24.96 66.16 -16.99
C LEU A 176 -24.35 66.95 -18.16
N ASP A 177 -23.77 66.28 -19.16
CA ASP A 177 -23.21 66.95 -20.34
C ASP A 177 -24.30 67.54 -21.25
N TYR A 178 -25.48 66.92 -21.32
CA TYR A 178 -26.66 67.48 -21.98
C TYR A 178 -27.12 68.79 -21.32
N GLU A 179 -27.31 68.81 -20.00
CA GLU A 179 -27.66 70.03 -19.27
C GLU A 179 -26.57 71.11 -19.37
N HIS A 180 -25.29 70.73 -19.36
CA HIS A 180 -24.20 71.68 -19.53
C HIS A 180 -24.18 72.31 -20.94
N ARG A 181 -24.43 71.54 -22.01
CA ARG A 181 -24.61 72.09 -23.37
C ARG A 181 -25.79 73.03 -23.48
N LYS A 182 -26.94 72.68 -22.89
CA LYS A 182 -28.14 73.52 -22.85
C LYS A 182 -27.90 74.85 -22.15
N ARG A 183 -27.14 74.86 -21.04
CA ARG A 183 -26.71 76.08 -20.34
C ARG A 183 -25.76 76.95 -21.16
N LYS A 184 -24.85 76.36 -21.94
CA LYS A 184 -23.96 77.12 -22.85
C LYS A 184 -24.75 77.84 -23.96
N GLN A 185 -25.79 77.22 -24.51
CA GLN A 185 -26.62 77.85 -25.54
C GLN A 185 -27.44 79.05 -25.01
N SER A 186 -27.92 79.02 -23.76
CA SER A 186 -28.64 80.17 -23.18
C SER A 186 -27.75 81.33 -22.72
N LEU A 187 -26.45 81.08 -22.54
CA LEU A 187 -25.42 82.12 -22.28
C LEU A 187 -24.84 82.71 -23.57
N GLY A 188 -24.74 81.94 -24.67
CA GLY A 188 -24.24 82.41 -25.96
C GLY A 188 -25.03 83.60 -26.54
N THR A 189 -26.34 83.63 -26.36
CA THR A 189 -27.21 84.75 -26.78
C THR A 189 -27.06 86.01 -25.92
N LYS A 190 -26.41 85.94 -24.74
CA LYS A 190 -26.09 87.11 -23.91
C LYS A 190 -24.68 87.66 -24.11
N LEU A 191 -23.80 86.94 -24.82
CA LEU A 191 -22.43 87.39 -25.10
C LEU A 191 -22.26 88.11 -26.46
N PHE A 192 -23.35 88.32 -27.20
CA PHE A 192 -23.34 89.00 -28.50
C PHE A 192 -23.34 90.55 -28.43
N ARG A 193 -22.99 91.15 -27.27
CA ARG A 193 -23.06 92.61 -27.05
C ARG A 193 -21.87 93.22 -26.29
N ARG A 194 -20.68 92.61 -26.28
CA ARG A 194 -19.48 93.22 -25.66
C ARG A 194 -18.14 92.68 -26.19
N LYS A 195 -17.70 93.20 -27.35
CA LYS A 195 -16.37 93.77 -27.63
C LYS A 195 -16.04 93.72 -29.13
N THR A 196 -16.32 94.83 -29.79
CA THR A 196 -15.56 95.29 -30.96
C THR A 196 -14.31 96.05 -30.48
N LYS A 197 -13.22 95.97 -31.25
CA LYS A 197 -11.89 96.61 -31.06
C LYS A 197 -11.13 96.16 -29.77
N ALA A 198 -9.85 95.77 -29.82
CA ALA A 198 -8.80 96.15 -30.76
C ALA A 198 -7.75 95.04 -31.02
N ASN A 199 -7.28 95.03 -32.26
CA ASN A 199 -6.02 94.55 -32.86
C ASN A 199 -4.74 94.90 -32.04
N GLU A 200 -3.54 94.33 -32.23
CA GLU A 200 -2.93 93.29 -33.12
C GLU A 200 -1.42 93.23 -32.75
N VAL A 201 -0.68 92.12 -32.91
CA VAL A 201 0.39 91.82 -33.90
C VAL A 201 1.20 90.69 -33.18
N GLU A 202 1.20 89.41 -33.60
CA GLU A 202 1.99 88.78 -34.69
C GLU A 202 3.50 88.59 -34.33
N SER A 203 4.27 87.55 -34.68
CA SER A 203 4.13 86.19 -35.29
C SER A 203 5.18 85.27 -34.58
N THR A 204 5.24 83.94 -34.67
CA THR A 204 5.51 83.08 -35.84
C THR A 204 5.27 81.59 -35.51
N ASP A 205 4.34 81.01 -36.26
CA ASP A 205 4.16 79.58 -36.54
C ASP A 205 5.22 79.09 -37.59
N PRO A 206 5.20 77.83 -38.09
CA PRO A 206 4.56 76.59 -37.61
C PRO A 206 5.53 75.36 -37.66
N ALA A 207 5.03 74.16 -37.34
CA ALA A 207 4.79 73.09 -38.35
C ALA A 207 4.95 71.63 -37.85
N HIS A 208 4.09 70.76 -38.42
CA HIS A 208 4.15 69.29 -38.48
C HIS A 208 4.40 68.51 -37.16
N ALA A 209 3.40 67.90 -36.50
CA ALA A 209 2.32 67.00 -36.94
C ALA A 209 2.74 65.56 -37.30
N SER A 210 1.85 64.64 -36.89
CA SER A 210 1.53 63.33 -37.48
C SER A 210 2.18 62.03 -36.95
N GLN A 211 1.25 61.13 -36.57
CA GLN A 211 1.20 59.69 -36.84
C GLN A 211 1.73 58.64 -35.83
N ILE A 212 0.87 57.62 -35.70
CA ILE A 212 1.00 56.32 -35.02
C ILE A 212 1.18 55.28 -36.15
N PRO A 213 2.08 54.28 -36.01
CA PRO A 213 1.65 52.86 -35.93
C PRO A 213 2.34 52.15 -34.74
N LEU A 214 1.74 51.21 -34.00
CA LEU A 214 1.25 49.87 -34.35
C LEU A 214 2.33 48.89 -34.86
N SER A 215 2.63 47.84 -34.09
CA SER A 215 2.97 46.43 -34.47
C SER A 215 3.67 45.70 -33.28
N THR A 216 3.01 44.74 -32.61
CA THR A 216 3.17 43.26 -32.71
C THR A 216 4.47 42.65 -32.13
N GLU A 217 4.38 41.77 -31.12
CA GLU A 217 4.61 40.30 -31.21
C GLU A 217 4.78 39.56 -29.85
N ILE A 218 4.61 38.22 -29.89
CA ILE A 218 4.41 37.19 -28.83
C ILE A 218 4.77 35.84 -29.52
N PRO A 219 5.41 34.76 -28.96
CA PRO A 219 5.54 34.25 -27.56
C PRO A 219 7.06 34.04 -27.20
N PRO A 220 7.63 33.00 -26.50
CA PRO A 220 7.06 31.86 -25.77
C PRO A 220 7.67 31.38 -24.42
N ASP A 221 6.75 30.72 -23.69
CA ASP A 221 6.81 29.47 -22.90
C ASP A 221 8.13 28.68 -22.70
N LEU A 222 8.35 28.29 -21.44
CA LEU A 222 9.17 27.16 -20.93
C LEU A 222 8.86 27.02 -19.42
N GLY A 223 8.78 25.87 -18.75
CA GLY A 223 8.95 24.46 -19.10
C GLY A 223 9.02 23.66 -17.78
N ALA A 224 8.55 22.41 -17.75
CA ALA A 224 8.29 21.66 -16.51
C ALA A 224 9.53 21.20 -15.70
N PRO A 225 9.41 20.91 -14.39
CA PRO A 225 10.49 20.36 -13.56
C PRO A 225 10.74 18.85 -13.78
N VAL A 226 11.98 18.42 -13.51
CA VAL A 226 12.52 17.07 -13.75
C VAL A 226 12.38 16.17 -12.52
N PRO A 227 12.03 14.87 -12.67
CA PRO A 227 12.10 13.90 -11.57
C PRO A 227 13.50 13.27 -11.46
N VAL A 228 14.01 13.14 -10.23
CA VAL A 228 15.27 12.42 -9.94
C VAL A 228 14.95 10.97 -9.57
N SER A 229 15.60 10.03 -10.26
CA SER A 229 15.53 8.60 -9.96
C SER A 229 16.77 8.16 -9.16
N LEU A 230 16.58 7.32 -8.15
CA LEU A 230 17.65 6.72 -7.36
C LEU A 230 17.33 5.24 -7.15
N GLY A 231 17.93 4.39 -7.98
CA GLY A 231 17.96 2.95 -7.76
C GLY A 231 19.13 2.56 -6.88
N ILE A 232 18.94 1.55 -6.03
CA ILE A 232 20.04 0.84 -5.36
C ILE A 232 19.84 -0.66 -5.61
N SER A 233 20.92 -1.30 -6.04
CA SER A 233 21.03 -2.74 -6.23
C SER A 233 21.86 -3.34 -5.10
N GLN A 234 21.34 -4.41 -4.47
CA GLN A 234 22.07 -5.55 -3.91
C GLN A 234 21.10 -6.68 -3.58
#